data_AF-A4AG45-F1
#
_entry.id   AF-A4AG45-F1
#
_cell.length_a   1.000
_cell.length_b   1.000
_cell.length_c   1.000
_cell.angle_alpha   90.00
_cell.angle_beta   90.00
_cell.angle_gamma   90.00
#
_symmetry.space_group_name_H-M   'P 1'
#
loop_
_entity.id
_entity.type
_entity.pdbx_description
1 polymer ?
#
loop_
_entity_poly.entity_id
_entity_poly.type
_entity_poly.pdbx_seq_one_letter_code
_entity_poly.pdbx_strand_id
1 'polypeptide(L)'
;MNLRTRLTVTAVPFAILALTLAGCTNNGTEGQPEPTESSAASEQTPGITDITDAPGTGENLQGALADSTVEECKRSGDEWTVSGTVTNSTAASVTYRIYVSLLNGANDTRALTQVDVDATEPGATADWKISIPVAEDDLSCVLRVERYEG
;
A
#
# COMPACT_ATOMS: atom_id res chain seq x y z
N MET A 1 33.71 -8.91 -36.39
CA MET A 1 34.01 -7.47 -36.25
C MET A 1 33.82 -7.11 -34.78
N ASN A 2 34.92 -6.77 -34.11
CA ASN A 2 34.95 -6.36 -32.71
C ASN A 2 34.55 -4.88 -32.61
N LEU A 3 33.70 -4.52 -31.65
CA LEU A 3 33.74 -3.17 -31.08
C LEU A 3 33.71 -3.27 -29.55
N ARG A 4 34.92 -3.18 -29.00
CA ARG A 4 35.17 -2.91 -27.58
C ARG A 4 35.05 -1.41 -27.39
N THR A 5 34.23 -0.96 -26.45
CA THR A 5 34.34 0.41 -25.94
C THR A 5 34.31 0.35 -24.43
N ARG A 6 35.52 0.39 -23.85
CA ARG A 6 35.75 0.64 -22.43
C ARG A 6 35.70 2.15 -22.23
N LEU A 7 34.90 2.62 -21.28
CA LEU A 7 35.02 3.96 -20.72
C LEU A 7 35.30 3.83 -19.24
N THR A 8 36.58 3.95 -18.91
CA THR A 8 37.12 4.25 -17.59
C THR A 8 36.82 5.71 -17.26
N VAL A 9 36.09 5.97 -16.17
CA VAL A 9 36.00 7.30 -15.57
C VAL A 9 36.61 7.24 -14.18
N THR A 10 37.77 7.87 -14.08
CA THR A 10 38.53 8.21 -12.88
C THR A 10 37.82 9.35 -12.13
N ALA A 11 37.58 9.21 -10.84
CA ALA A 11 37.21 10.33 -9.96
C ALA A 11 37.97 10.27 -8.63
N VAL A 12 38.59 11.41 -8.33
CA VAL A 12 39.54 11.78 -7.27
C VAL A 12 38.76 12.62 -6.22
N PRO A 13 39.30 12.99 -5.05
CA PRO A 13 39.61 12.24 -3.83
C PRO A 13 38.67 12.62 -2.64
N PHE A 14 38.84 11.89 -1.53
CA PHE A 14 38.34 12.18 -0.18
C PHE A 14 38.67 13.62 0.28
N ALA A 15 37.66 14.38 0.71
CA ALA A 15 37.83 15.61 1.49
C ALA A 15 37.02 15.49 2.80
N ILE A 16 37.76 15.33 3.90
CA ILE A 16 37.28 15.32 5.27
C ILE A 16 36.94 16.77 5.65
N LEU A 17 35.70 17.04 6.02
CA LEU A 17 35.29 18.32 6.59
C LEU A 17 34.72 18.09 8.00
N ALA A 18 35.59 18.23 8.99
CA ALA A 18 35.22 18.34 10.39
C ALA A 18 34.71 19.77 10.65
N LEU A 19 33.43 19.92 10.97
CA LEU A 19 32.87 21.16 11.47
C LEU A 19 32.62 21.04 12.97
N THR A 20 33.36 21.85 13.71
CA THR A 20 33.33 22.02 15.16
C THR A 20 32.04 22.69 15.60
N LEU A 21 31.30 22.07 16.52
CA LEU A 21 30.17 22.70 17.21
C LEU A 21 30.70 23.78 18.17
N ALA A 22 30.70 25.03 17.71
CA ALA A 22 30.80 26.18 18.60
C ALA A 22 29.42 26.41 19.24
N GLY A 23 29.30 26.10 20.53
CA GLY A 23 28.16 26.48 21.34
C GLY A 23 28.15 27.99 21.58
N CYS A 24 27.12 28.67 21.06
CA CYS A 24 26.81 30.03 21.44
C CYS A 24 25.76 30.00 22.56
N THR A 25 26.21 30.28 23.78
CA THR A 25 25.36 30.89 24.79
C THR A 25 24.96 32.28 24.28
N ASN A 26 23.66 32.53 24.09
CA ASN A 26 23.15 33.88 23.93
C ASN A 26 21.92 34.07 24.81
N ASN A 27 22.15 34.82 25.88
CA ASN A 27 21.19 35.26 26.86
C ASN A 27 20.50 36.50 26.28
N GLY A 28 19.35 36.33 25.64
CA GLY A 28 18.59 37.42 25.00
C GLY A 28 17.09 37.19 25.13
N THR A 29 16.49 37.81 26.13
CA THR A 29 15.04 37.90 26.33
C THR A 29 14.45 38.88 25.34
N GLU A 30 13.96 38.42 24.19
CA GLU A 30 13.09 39.22 23.31
C GLU A 30 12.05 38.30 22.62
N GLY A 31 10.78 38.47 23.02
CA GLY A 31 9.60 38.01 22.29
C GLY A 31 9.49 36.51 22.05
N GLN A 32 9.07 35.75 23.07
CA GLN A 32 8.52 34.41 22.82
C GLN A 32 7.24 34.60 21.98
N PRO A 33 7.20 34.16 20.70
CA PRO A 33 5.90 34.04 20.04
C PRO A 33 5.09 33.06 20.89
N GLU A 34 3.89 33.46 21.31
CA GLU A 34 2.92 32.49 21.80
C GLU A 34 2.85 31.36 20.75
N PRO A 35 2.84 30.08 21.17
CA PRO A 35 2.57 29.01 20.22
C PRO A 35 1.22 29.33 19.62
N THR A 36 1.19 29.77 18.35
CA THR A 36 -0.03 29.75 17.58
C THR A 36 -0.48 28.31 17.58
N GLU A 37 -1.49 27.99 18.39
CA GLU A 37 -2.18 26.71 18.33
C GLU A 37 -2.61 26.53 16.87
N SER A 38 -1.88 25.66 16.18
CA SER A 38 -2.20 25.25 14.82
C SER A 38 -3.58 24.63 14.91
N SER A 39 -4.58 25.40 14.48
CA SER A 39 -5.98 25.03 14.57
C SER A 39 -6.21 23.71 13.85
N ALA A 40 -6.69 22.74 14.64
CA ALA A 40 -7.35 21.51 14.26
C ALA A 40 -6.61 20.65 13.22
N ALA A 41 -5.78 19.73 13.72
CA ALA A 41 -5.77 18.41 13.10
C ALA A 41 -7.22 17.90 13.17
N SER A 42 -7.94 17.95 12.05
CA SER A 42 -9.27 17.36 11.94
C SER A 42 -9.20 15.95 12.51
N GLU A 43 -10.05 15.64 13.50
CA GLU A 43 -10.18 14.30 14.03
C GLU A 43 -10.48 13.36 12.85
N GLN A 44 -9.46 12.63 12.39
CA GLN A 44 -9.61 11.65 11.35
C GLN A 44 -10.51 10.55 11.94
N THR A 45 -11.63 10.26 11.29
CA THR A 45 -12.42 9.08 11.66
C THR A 45 -11.49 7.87 11.53
N PRO A 46 -11.41 6.98 12.54
CA PRO A 46 -10.55 5.80 12.46
C PRO A 46 -10.87 5.01 11.19
N GLY A 47 -9.83 4.65 10.43
CA GLY A 47 -10.01 3.82 9.24
C GLY A 47 -10.62 2.46 9.59
N ILE A 48 -11.38 1.89 8.67
CA ILE A 48 -11.95 0.55 8.83
C ILE A 48 -10.84 -0.48 8.67
N THR A 49 -10.73 -1.43 9.60
CA THR A 49 -9.89 -2.63 9.43
C THR A 49 -10.75 -3.85 9.71
N ASP A 50 -11.11 -4.56 8.64
CA ASP A 50 -11.98 -5.74 8.67
C ASP A 50 -11.30 -6.89 7.92
N ILE A 51 -10.34 -7.51 8.61
CA ILE A 51 -9.57 -8.65 8.12
C ILE A 51 -9.59 -9.74 9.19
N THR A 52 -9.66 -10.99 8.77
CA THR A 52 -9.55 -12.14 9.70
C THR A 52 -8.13 -12.67 9.78
N ASP A 53 -7.34 -12.41 8.74
CA ASP A 53 -5.99 -12.93 8.60
C ASP A 53 -5.00 -11.79 8.33
N ALA A 54 -3.81 -11.88 8.93
CA ALA A 54 -2.78 -10.90 8.68
C ALA A 54 -2.20 -11.10 7.26
N PRO A 55 -2.07 -10.05 6.44
CA PRO A 55 -1.41 -10.14 5.14
C PRO A 55 0.01 -10.71 5.27
N GLY A 56 0.35 -11.65 4.39
CA GLY A 56 1.67 -12.28 4.35
C GLY A 56 1.84 -13.40 5.37
N THR A 57 0.75 -13.96 5.90
CA THR A 57 0.78 -15.08 6.84
C THR A 57 0.08 -16.32 6.27
N GLY A 58 0.54 -17.50 6.68
CA GLY A 58 0.02 -18.80 6.22
C GLY A 58 1.07 -19.63 5.50
N GLU A 59 0.95 -20.95 5.61
CA GLU A 59 1.83 -21.89 4.89
C GLU A 59 1.51 -21.87 3.40
N ASN A 60 2.53 -22.08 2.56
CA ASN A 60 2.41 -22.10 1.09
C ASN A 60 1.84 -20.83 0.44
N LEU A 61 1.86 -19.70 1.16
CA LEU A 61 1.45 -18.40 0.64
C LEU A 61 2.33 -17.98 -0.54
N GLN A 62 1.68 -17.56 -1.62
CA GLN A 62 2.31 -16.91 -2.76
C GLN A 62 1.58 -15.60 -3.09
N GLY A 63 2.34 -14.54 -3.40
CA GLY A 63 1.76 -13.32 -3.94
C GLY A 63 1.20 -13.56 -5.35
N ALA A 64 -0.03 -13.12 -5.60
CA ALA A 64 -0.78 -13.45 -6.80
C ALA A 64 -1.51 -12.23 -7.40
N LEU A 65 -0.97 -11.01 -7.23
CA LEU A 65 -1.57 -9.79 -7.82
C LEU A 65 -1.75 -9.91 -9.34
N ALA A 66 -0.82 -10.59 -10.03
CA ALA A 66 -0.89 -10.82 -11.47
C ALA A 66 -2.04 -11.73 -11.91
N ASP A 67 -2.63 -12.51 -11.00
CA ASP A 67 -3.80 -13.35 -11.27
C ASP A 67 -5.10 -12.54 -11.22
N SER A 68 -5.07 -11.29 -10.75
CA SER A 68 -6.26 -10.49 -10.49
C SER A 68 -6.54 -9.43 -11.56
N THR A 69 -7.82 -9.15 -11.78
CA THR A 69 -8.30 -7.99 -12.55
C THR A 69 -9.34 -7.25 -11.71
N VAL A 70 -9.20 -5.93 -11.59
CA VAL A 70 -10.22 -5.06 -10.97
C VAL A 70 -11.20 -4.62 -12.05
N GLU A 71 -12.48 -4.85 -11.82
CA GLU A 71 -13.56 -4.45 -12.71
C GLU A 71 -14.28 -3.21 -12.21
N GLU A 72 -14.50 -3.11 -10.90
CA GLU A 72 -15.14 -1.98 -10.27
C GLU A 72 -14.35 -1.54 -9.04
N CYS A 73 -14.21 -0.22 -8.89
CA CYS A 73 -13.74 0.45 -7.68
C CYS A 73 -14.49 1.78 -7.64
N LYS A 74 -15.66 1.79 -6.99
CA LYS A 74 -16.58 2.91 -7.10
C LYS A 74 -17.37 3.12 -5.82
N ARG A 75 -17.53 4.38 -5.44
CA ARG A 75 -18.44 4.78 -4.36
C ARG A 75 -19.89 4.91 -4.85
N SER A 76 -20.82 4.45 -4.02
CA SER A 76 -22.26 4.65 -4.18
C SER A 76 -22.90 4.92 -2.82
N GLY A 77 -23.28 6.18 -2.56
CA GLY A 77 -23.72 6.58 -1.23
C GLY A 77 -22.58 6.42 -0.22
N ASP A 78 -22.86 5.85 0.94
CA ASP A 78 -21.89 5.75 2.04
C ASP A 78 -20.99 4.49 1.96
N GLU A 79 -20.87 3.89 0.78
CA GLU A 79 -20.13 2.65 0.57
C GLU A 79 -19.33 2.65 -0.74
N TRP A 80 -18.17 2.00 -0.71
CA TRP A 80 -17.41 1.61 -1.89
C TRP A 80 -17.70 0.17 -2.27
N THR A 81 -18.09 -0.05 -3.51
CA THR A 81 -18.09 -1.37 -4.15
C THR A 81 -16.76 -1.58 -4.86
N VAL A 82 -16.10 -2.68 -4.53
CA VAL A 82 -14.89 -3.14 -5.23
C VAL A 82 -15.14 -4.57 -5.70
N SER A 83 -14.96 -4.82 -7.00
CA SER A 83 -15.15 -6.14 -7.58
C SER A 83 -14.14 -6.42 -8.66
N GLY A 84 -13.99 -7.69 -8.96
CA GLY A 84 -13.09 -8.14 -10.00
C GLY A 84 -13.10 -9.65 -10.15
N THR A 85 -12.06 -10.13 -10.79
CA THR A 85 -11.83 -11.56 -11.01
C THR A 85 -10.43 -11.96 -10.55
N VAL A 86 -10.27 -13.24 -10.29
CA VAL A 86 -8.97 -13.92 -10.16
C VAL A 86 -8.94 -15.10 -11.11
N THR A 87 -7.82 -15.31 -11.80
CA THR A 87 -7.60 -16.45 -12.70
C THR A 87 -6.42 -17.29 -12.21
N ASN A 88 -6.67 -18.57 -11.96
CA ASN A 88 -5.63 -19.49 -11.51
C ASN A 88 -4.59 -19.77 -12.60
N SER A 89 -3.43 -19.12 -12.49
CA SER A 89 -2.30 -19.29 -13.39
C SER A 89 -1.42 -20.51 -13.07
N THR A 90 -1.73 -21.27 -12.02
CA THR A 90 -0.95 -22.43 -11.57
C THR A 90 -1.42 -23.74 -12.21
N ALA A 91 -0.72 -24.83 -11.90
CA ALA A 91 -1.08 -26.18 -12.30
C ALA A 91 -1.88 -26.96 -11.23
N ALA A 92 -2.15 -26.35 -10.07
CA ALA A 92 -2.89 -26.95 -8.96
C ALA A 92 -4.13 -26.12 -8.63
N SER A 93 -5.10 -26.68 -7.89
CA SER A 93 -6.22 -25.90 -7.37
C SER A 93 -5.71 -24.95 -6.28
N VAL A 94 -6.16 -23.70 -6.28
CA VAL A 94 -5.73 -22.68 -5.31
C VAL A 94 -6.93 -21.93 -4.73
N THR A 95 -6.81 -21.51 -3.49
CA THR A 95 -7.70 -20.48 -2.91
C THR A 95 -7.05 -19.12 -3.02
N TYR A 96 -7.84 -18.05 -3.05
CA TYR A 96 -7.34 -16.68 -3.03
C TYR A 96 -7.77 -15.95 -1.78
N ARG A 97 -6.89 -15.08 -1.29
CA ARG A 97 -7.20 -14.07 -0.30
C ARG A 97 -6.85 -12.70 -0.85
N ILE A 98 -7.83 -11.82 -0.88
CA ILE A 98 -7.72 -10.51 -1.48
C ILE A 98 -7.95 -9.48 -0.39
N TYR A 99 -6.94 -8.63 -0.17
CA TYR A 99 -7.06 -7.47 0.68
C TYR A 99 -7.29 -6.24 -0.20
N VAL A 100 -8.32 -5.48 0.14
CA VAL A 100 -8.70 -4.25 -0.52
C VAL A 100 -8.39 -3.09 0.42
N SER A 101 -7.47 -2.23 0.01
CA SER A 101 -7.19 -0.97 0.67
C SER A 101 -7.87 0.18 -0.06
N LEU A 102 -8.62 1.02 0.66
CA LEU A 102 -9.05 2.32 0.16
C LEU A 102 -8.06 3.37 0.66
N LEU A 103 -7.36 4.04 -0.27
CA LEU A 103 -6.34 5.02 0.06
C LEU A 103 -6.76 6.43 -0.33
N ASN A 104 -6.55 7.39 0.56
CA ASN A 104 -6.52 8.81 0.23
C ASN A 104 -5.06 9.18 -0.14
N GLY A 105 -4.80 9.41 -1.42
CA GLY A 105 -3.44 9.57 -1.90
C GLY A 105 -2.58 8.31 -1.68
N ALA A 106 -1.28 8.49 -1.48
CA ALA A 106 -0.33 7.37 -1.51
C ALA A 106 -0.15 6.60 -0.20
N ASN A 107 -0.43 7.22 0.96
CA ASN A 107 0.00 6.68 2.26
C ASN A 107 -1.07 6.71 3.35
N ASP A 108 -2.27 7.21 3.06
CA ASP A 108 -3.35 7.33 4.05
C ASP A 108 -4.41 6.26 3.79
N THR A 109 -4.40 5.20 4.60
CA THR A 109 -5.34 4.08 4.46
C THR A 109 -6.64 4.38 5.22
N ARG A 110 -7.73 4.51 4.48
CA ARG A 110 -9.09 4.73 5.01
C ARG A 110 -9.82 3.45 5.33
N ALA A 111 -9.55 2.39 4.59
CA ALA A 111 -10.07 1.06 4.87
C ALA A 111 -9.08 -0.02 4.45
N LEU A 112 -9.09 -1.14 5.16
CA LEU A 112 -8.46 -2.40 4.80
C LEU A 112 -9.46 -3.52 5.07
N THR A 113 -9.92 -4.19 4.02
CA THR A 113 -10.90 -5.28 4.11
C THR A 113 -10.40 -6.53 3.42
N GLN A 114 -10.90 -7.71 3.82
CA GLN A 114 -10.54 -9.01 3.25
C GLN A 114 -11.74 -9.65 2.53
N VAL A 115 -11.49 -10.26 1.38
CA VAL A 115 -12.39 -11.23 0.75
C VAL A 115 -11.60 -12.48 0.38
N ASP A 116 -12.13 -13.65 0.74
CA ASP A 116 -11.58 -14.93 0.35
C ASP A 116 -12.38 -15.50 -0.84
N VAL A 117 -11.67 -16.09 -1.79
CA VAL A 117 -12.25 -16.83 -2.91
C VAL A 117 -11.93 -18.29 -2.72
N ASP A 118 -12.97 -19.11 -2.78
CA ASP A 118 -12.89 -20.56 -2.67
C ASP A 118 -11.98 -21.17 -3.75
N ALA A 119 -11.73 -22.48 -3.61
CA ALA A 119 -10.86 -23.23 -4.50
C ALA A 119 -11.21 -22.99 -5.98
N THR A 120 -10.22 -22.52 -6.73
CA THR A 120 -10.29 -22.22 -8.16
C THR A 120 -9.38 -23.19 -8.88
N GLU A 121 -9.95 -23.98 -9.79
CA GLU A 121 -9.22 -24.98 -10.57
C GLU A 121 -8.17 -24.36 -11.51
N PRO A 122 -7.13 -25.11 -11.93
CA PRO A 122 -6.12 -24.62 -12.88
C PRO A 122 -6.73 -23.99 -14.13
N GLY A 123 -6.33 -22.75 -14.44
CA GLY A 123 -6.82 -21.98 -15.58
C GLY A 123 -8.25 -21.44 -15.45
N ALA A 124 -8.96 -21.74 -14.37
CA ALA A 124 -10.30 -21.22 -14.13
C ALA A 124 -10.25 -19.79 -13.60
N THR A 125 -11.33 -19.04 -13.84
CA THR A 125 -11.55 -17.69 -13.34
C THR A 125 -12.71 -17.70 -12.34
N ALA A 126 -12.57 -16.96 -11.25
CA ALA A 126 -13.60 -16.74 -10.25
C ALA A 126 -13.83 -15.25 -10.01
N ASP A 127 -15.10 -14.88 -9.83
CA ASP A 127 -15.51 -13.51 -9.50
C ASP A 127 -15.39 -13.28 -7.99
N TRP A 128 -15.11 -12.03 -7.60
CA TRP A 128 -15.15 -11.59 -6.22
C TRP A 128 -15.71 -10.17 -6.12
N LYS A 129 -16.32 -9.87 -4.96
CA LYS A 129 -16.89 -8.56 -4.67
C LYS A 129 -16.84 -8.29 -3.18
N ILE A 130 -16.55 -7.04 -2.81
CA ILE A 130 -16.67 -6.54 -1.45
C ILE A 130 -17.32 -5.15 -1.44
N SER A 131 -17.99 -4.89 -0.32
CA SER A 131 -18.71 -3.66 -0.01
C SER A 131 -18.07 -3.07 1.25
N ILE A 132 -17.57 -1.83 1.17
CA ILE A 132 -16.76 -1.20 2.22
C ILE A 132 -17.45 0.10 2.67
N PRO A 133 -17.97 0.20 3.90
CA PRO A 133 -18.83 1.31 4.33
C PRO A 133 -18.02 2.57 4.67
N VAL A 134 -17.44 3.20 3.65
CA VAL A 134 -16.71 4.47 3.71
C VAL A 134 -17.42 5.52 2.87
N ALA A 135 -17.82 6.62 3.50
CA ALA A 135 -18.50 7.72 2.82
C ALA A 135 -17.54 8.72 2.14
N GLU A 136 -16.23 8.62 2.39
CA GLU A 136 -15.22 9.51 1.82
C GLU A 136 -15.07 9.31 0.31
N ASP A 137 -14.96 10.42 -0.42
CA ASP A 137 -14.78 10.52 -1.86
C ASP A 137 -13.30 10.42 -2.29
N ASP A 138 -13.08 10.30 -3.60
CA ASP A 138 -11.76 10.40 -4.24
C ASP A 138 -10.70 9.43 -3.69
N LEU A 139 -11.13 8.28 -3.18
CA LEU A 139 -10.25 7.20 -2.74
C LEU A 139 -9.80 6.34 -3.93
N SER A 140 -8.66 5.70 -3.77
CA SER A 140 -8.14 4.70 -4.71
C SER A 140 -8.20 3.30 -4.10
N CYS A 141 -8.61 2.30 -4.88
CA CYS A 141 -8.52 0.90 -4.47
C CYS A 141 -7.15 0.35 -4.80
N VAL A 142 -6.45 -0.17 -3.78
CA VAL A 142 -5.19 -0.88 -3.94
C VAL A 142 -5.38 -2.31 -3.45
N LEU A 143 -4.99 -3.26 -4.29
CA LEU A 143 -5.09 -4.68 -3.95
C LEU A 143 -3.77 -5.24 -3.47
N ARG A 144 -3.88 -6.16 -2.51
CA ARG A 144 -2.92 -7.22 -2.30
C ARG A 144 -3.65 -8.55 -2.49
N VAL A 145 -3.09 -9.42 -3.32
CA VAL A 145 -3.68 -10.72 -3.61
C VAL A 145 -2.67 -11.79 -3.25
N GLU A 146 -3.15 -12.77 -2.49
CA GLU A 146 -2.43 -13.95 -2.07
C GLU A 146 -3.17 -15.18 -2.56
N ARG A 147 -2.41 -16.22 -2.89
CA ARG A 147 -2.96 -17.54 -3.20
C ARG A 147 -2.31 -18.61 -2.34
N TYR A 148 -3.06 -19.67 -2.09
CA TYR A 148 -2.63 -20.82 -1.29
C TYR A 148 -2.92 -22.09 -2.09
N GLU A 149 -1.87 -22.86 -2.38
CA GLU A 149 -1.98 -24.18 -3.00
C GLU A 149 -2.43 -25.20 -1.94
N GLY A 150 -3.42 -26.03 -2.30
CA GLY A 150 -3.94 -27.13 -1.48
C GLY A 150 -3.17 -28.43 -1.63
#